data_AF-A0A173FDG3-F1
#
_entry.id   AF-A0A173FDG3-F1
#
_cell.length_a   1.000
_cell.length_b   1.000
_cell.length_c   1.000
_cell.angle_alpha   90.00
_cell.angle_beta   90.00
_cell.angle_gamma   90.00
#
_symmetry.space_group_name_H-M   'P 1'
#
loop_
_entity.id
_entity.type
_entity.pdbx_description
1 polymer ?
#
loop_
_entity_poly.entity_id
_entity_poly.type
_entity_poly.pdbx_seq_one_letter_code
_entity_poly.pdbx_strand_id
1 'polypeptide(L)'
;CPDCIVKCNGGKCTENTIEENCKSKRTYSLPPGVNSTEIEVLFSGDNQKDITEKLNSFCKNTNNENGENVEKWECYYQNEYNNKCQMTSPKLEDKKRPTVMIFDEFFYLWVNNLLIDSIMWENDIKHCINNTNVTNCNNGCNENCICFEKWVGQKEKEWENVKKVLKNPSKNLNNYYNKLNGIFSGFFFEVVYKFNNKEEKWNQLTAKLKQIIEPSEKNTRTTDSQDAIKLLLDHLKDNAITCKDNNSLEPCTSPPDPTPNPCGKKNNGGKLVRVKRLAELMQRRAREQLEKRGGESKLKGDASQGKYKKNGTPSNLKENICNITLQHSNDRRPKGEPCTGKDGSKEGVRMKIGTTWKPGTDVQMSHKDVFMPPRRQHMCTSNLEKLHVESVIKNGDASHSLLGDVLLSAKMDAAEIIKRYKNQNKQITSIDENDKESMCRAIRYSFADLGDIIRGKDMWNINTDAKDLQSNLKTVFGKIKSTLNGKYNDDTLDYKQLRSDWWEANRHQVWRAMKCATKEITNMN
;
A
#
# COMPACT_ATOMS: atom_id res chain seq x y z
N CYS A 1 -24.22 -11.67 27.62
CA CYS A 1 -25.37 -12.59 27.44
C CYS A 1 -26.19 -12.10 26.26
N PRO A 2 -26.77 -12.98 25.43
CA PRO A 2 -27.67 -12.56 24.36
C PRO A 2 -28.79 -11.69 24.94
N ASP A 3 -29.14 -10.60 24.25
CA ASP A 3 -30.16 -9.66 24.71
C ASP A 3 -31.54 -10.32 24.91
N CYS A 4 -31.79 -11.48 24.26
CA CYS A 4 -33.01 -12.25 24.46
C CYS A 4 -33.05 -13.09 25.75
N ILE A 5 -31.94 -13.25 26.47
CA ILE A 5 -31.88 -14.02 27.74
C ILE A 5 -31.84 -13.10 28.96
N VAL A 6 -31.44 -11.83 28.80
CA VAL A 6 -31.22 -10.94 29.94
C VAL A 6 -31.86 -9.58 29.73
N LYS A 7 -32.50 -9.07 30.78
CA LYS A 7 -32.97 -7.69 30.85
C LYS A 7 -32.07 -6.93 31.81
N CYS A 8 -31.34 -5.95 31.29
CA CYS A 8 -30.42 -5.14 32.08
C CYS A 8 -31.02 -3.75 32.35
N ASN A 9 -31.14 -3.38 33.63
CA ASN A 9 -31.59 -2.05 34.05
C ASN A 9 -30.69 -1.56 35.19
N GLY A 10 -30.12 -0.35 35.03
CA GLY A 10 -29.31 0.29 36.07
C GLY A 10 -28.13 -0.54 36.57
N GLY A 11 -27.43 -1.25 35.67
CA GLY A 11 -26.27 -2.07 36.00
C GLY A 11 -26.58 -3.46 36.61
N LYS A 12 -27.85 -3.81 36.80
CA LYS A 12 -28.28 -5.18 37.15
C LYS A 12 -28.94 -5.86 35.96
N CYS A 13 -28.48 -7.05 35.62
CA CYS A 13 -29.07 -7.90 34.60
C CYS A 13 -29.80 -9.07 35.26
N THR A 14 -31.07 -9.24 34.92
CA THR A 14 -31.90 -10.37 35.36
C THR A 14 -32.28 -11.23 34.17
N GLU A 15 -32.50 -12.53 34.38
CA GLU A 15 -32.99 -13.44 33.34
C GLU A 15 -34.35 -12.94 32.80
N ASN A 16 -34.46 -12.84 31.48
CA ASN A 16 -35.67 -12.41 30.79
C ASN A 16 -36.55 -13.63 30.54
N THR A 17 -37.61 -13.80 31.33
CA THR A 17 -38.50 -14.96 31.30
C THR A 17 -39.58 -14.90 30.21
N ILE A 18 -39.61 -13.85 29.38
CA ILE A 18 -40.79 -13.51 28.56
C ILE A 18 -40.68 -13.89 27.07
N GLU A 19 -39.54 -14.32 26.52
CA GLU A 19 -39.49 -14.58 25.07
C GLU A 19 -39.16 -16.04 24.67
N GLU A 20 -40.16 -16.71 24.08
CA GLU A 20 -40.04 -17.94 23.28
C GLU A 20 -38.99 -17.83 22.15
N ASN A 21 -38.60 -16.62 21.77
CA ASN A 21 -37.68 -16.30 20.66
C ASN A 21 -36.23 -16.76 20.88
N CYS A 22 -35.84 -17.05 22.12
CA CYS A 22 -34.47 -17.48 22.43
C CYS A 22 -34.33 -19.02 22.39
N LYS A 23 -35.46 -19.77 22.32
CA LYS A 23 -35.50 -21.26 22.21
C LYS A 23 -36.11 -21.77 20.91
N SER A 24 -36.83 -20.95 20.13
CA SER A 24 -37.48 -21.36 18.89
C SER A 24 -36.52 -21.45 17.70
N LYS A 25 -36.68 -22.49 16.88
CA LYS A 25 -35.91 -22.68 15.64
C LYS A 25 -36.23 -21.52 14.70
N ARG A 26 -35.27 -20.63 14.46
CA ARG A 26 -35.48 -19.44 13.62
C ARG A 26 -35.83 -19.86 12.19
N THR A 27 -36.90 -19.28 11.65
CA THR A 27 -37.35 -19.49 10.27
C THR A 27 -36.97 -18.30 9.40
N TYR A 28 -36.59 -18.59 8.17
CA TYR A 28 -36.37 -17.60 7.12
C TYR A 28 -37.56 -17.63 6.18
N SER A 29 -38.12 -16.44 5.92
CA SER A 29 -39.20 -16.24 4.97
C SER A 29 -39.02 -14.87 4.36
N LEU A 30 -38.77 -14.79 3.06
CA LEU A 30 -38.60 -13.51 2.38
C LEU A 30 -39.94 -12.77 2.34
N PRO A 31 -40.05 -11.57 2.94
CA PRO A 31 -41.30 -10.83 2.94
C PRO A 31 -41.72 -10.39 1.52
N PRO A 32 -43.03 -10.32 1.21
CA PRO A 32 -43.49 -9.83 -0.09
C PRO A 32 -42.95 -8.43 -0.40
N GLY A 33 -42.39 -8.25 -1.60
CA GLY A 33 -41.86 -6.96 -2.05
C GLY A 33 -40.48 -6.57 -1.48
N VAL A 34 -39.81 -7.45 -0.72
CA VAL A 34 -38.45 -7.24 -0.22
C VAL A 34 -37.47 -8.08 -1.05
N ASN A 35 -36.42 -7.44 -1.56
CA ASN A 35 -35.35 -8.12 -2.27
C ASN A 35 -34.33 -8.70 -1.28
N SER A 36 -33.87 -9.93 -1.51
CA SER A 36 -32.70 -10.49 -0.85
C SER A 36 -31.42 -10.09 -1.58
N THR A 37 -30.30 -10.14 -0.86
CA THR A 37 -28.95 -9.97 -1.39
C THR A 37 -28.16 -11.23 -1.09
N GLU A 38 -27.56 -11.81 -2.14
CA GLU A 38 -26.63 -12.92 -1.99
C GLU A 38 -25.25 -12.41 -1.55
N ILE A 39 -24.66 -13.08 -0.56
CA ILE A 39 -23.35 -12.78 0.02
C ILE A 39 -22.55 -14.08 0.07
N GLU A 40 -21.53 -14.18 -0.76
CA GLU A 40 -20.58 -15.31 -0.75
C GLU A 40 -19.45 -15.04 0.23
N VAL A 41 -19.56 -15.59 1.43
CA VAL A 41 -18.63 -15.34 2.54
C VAL A 41 -17.52 -16.39 2.55
N LEU A 42 -16.27 -15.93 2.44
CA LEU A 42 -15.11 -16.78 2.64
C LEU A 42 -14.80 -16.90 4.14
N PHE A 43 -14.96 -18.08 4.72
CA PHE A 43 -14.71 -18.34 6.12
C PHE A 43 -13.44 -19.20 6.33
N SER A 44 -12.53 -18.71 7.18
CA SER A 44 -11.22 -19.34 7.41
C SER A 44 -11.25 -20.52 8.39
N GLY A 45 -12.32 -20.70 9.16
CA GLY A 45 -12.41 -21.76 10.15
C GLY A 45 -11.85 -21.39 11.53
N ASP A 46 -12.30 -22.14 12.54
CA ASP A 46 -11.99 -21.89 13.96
C ASP A 46 -10.74 -22.65 14.48
N ASN A 47 -10.08 -23.44 13.63
CA ASN A 47 -8.91 -24.23 14.01
C ASN A 47 -7.65 -23.38 14.28
N GLN A 48 -6.71 -23.92 15.07
CA GLN A 48 -5.42 -23.27 15.38
C GLN A 48 -4.38 -23.63 14.29
N LYS A 49 -4.53 -23.05 13.10
CA LYS A 49 -3.59 -23.19 11.98
C LYS A 49 -3.25 -21.82 11.39
N ASP A 50 -2.20 -21.75 10.58
CA ASP A 50 -1.83 -20.54 9.82
C ASP A 50 -2.90 -20.21 8.76
N ILE A 51 -3.05 -18.93 8.39
CA ILE A 51 -4.17 -18.51 7.52
C ILE A 51 -4.03 -19.09 6.11
N THR A 52 -2.79 -19.30 5.68
CA THR A 52 -2.44 -19.89 4.39
C THR A 52 -2.85 -21.36 4.30
N GLU A 53 -2.75 -22.10 5.41
CA GLU A 53 -3.25 -23.47 5.50
C GLU A 53 -4.78 -23.51 5.55
N LYS A 54 -5.38 -22.63 6.37
CA LYS A 54 -6.83 -22.50 6.52
C LYS A 54 -7.54 -22.24 5.19
N LEU A 55 -6.94 -21.37 4.37
CA LEU A 55 -7.48 -20.94 3.09
C LEU A 55 -6.77 -21.60 1.90
N ASN A 56 -6.04 -22.69 2.12
CA ASN A 56 -5.26 -23.37 1.07
C ASN A 56 -6.10 -23.73 -0.16
N SER A 57 -7.35 -24.19 0.03
CA SER A 57 -8.27 -24.51 -1.06
C SER A 57 -8.64 -23.27 -1.90
N PHE A 58 -8.84 -22.14 -1.23
CA PHE A 58 -9.11 -20.84 -1.84
C PHE A 58 -7.86 -20.28 -2.54
N CYS A 59 -6.68 -20.43 -1.95
CA CYS A 59 -5.42 -19.96 -2.52
C CYS A 59 -5.04 -20.70 -3.81
N LYS A 60 -5.22 -22.02 -3.87
CA LYS A 60 -4.75 -22.86 -5.00
C LYS A 60 -5.69 -22.90 -6.19
N ASN A 61 -6.99 -22.73 -6.00
CA ASN A 61 -7.97 -22.91 -7.07
C ASN A 61 -8.33 -21.58 -7.76
N THR A 62 -8.13 -21.49 -9.07
CA THR A 62 -8.45 -20.29 -9.87
C THR A 62 -9.93 -20.13 -10.19
N ASN A 63 -10.72 -21.22 -10.24
CA ASN A 63 -12.05 -21.23 -10.88
C ASN A 63 -13.22 -21.83 -10.08
N ASN A 64 -13.10 -22.10 -8.77
CA ASN A 64 -14.21 -22.71 -8.02
C ASN A 64 -14.97 -21.69 -7.16
N GLU A 65 -16.17 -21.34 -7.62
CA GLU A 65 -17.28 -20.73 -6.85
C GLU A 65 -17.79 -21.60 -5.69
N ASN A 66 -17.07 -22.68 -5.33
CA ASN A 66 -17.51 -23.76 -4.43
C ASN A 66 -16.34 -24.37 -3.63
N GLY A 67 -15.37 -23.57 -3.20
CA GLY A 67 -14.32 -24.04 -2.28
C GLY A 67 -14.89 -24.41 -0.90
N GLU A 68 -14.24 -25.32 -0.18
CA GLU A 68 -14.64 -25.73 1.19
C GLU A 68 -14.85 -24.53 2.12
N ASN A 69 -14.12 -23.43 1.91
CA ASN A 69 -14.19 -22.24 2.75
C ASN A 69 -15.31 -21.25 2.38
N VAL A 70 -16.12 -21.48 1.33
CA VAL A 70 -17.11 -20.49 0.86
C VAL A 70 -18.52 -20.88 1.31
N GLU A 71 -19.16 -19.99 2.06
CA GLU A 71 -20.55 -20.10 2.49
C GLU A 71 -21.42 -19.11 1.72
N LYS A 72 -22.52 -19.60 1.12
CA LYS A 72 -23.51 -18.74 0.45
C LYS A 72 -24.60 -18.34 1.42
N TRP A 73 -24.79 -17.02 1.57
CA TRP A 73 -25.80 -16.43 2.45
C TRP A 73 -26.77 -15.57 1.64
N GLU A 74 -28.06 -15.69 1.92
CA GLU A 74 -29.08 -14.77 1.45
C GLU A 74 -29.58 -13.93 2.62
N CYS A 75 -29.42 -12.62 2.51
CA CYS A 75 -29.80 -11.68 3.55
C CYS A 75 -30.82 -10.67 3.01
N TYR A 76 -31.78 -10.27 3.83
CA TYR A 76 -32.69 -9.18 3.50
C TYR A 76 -32.80 -8.19 4.66
N TYR A 77 -33.12 -6.95 4.31
CA TYR A 77 -33.47 -5.91 5.26
C TYR A 77 -34.92 -5.51 5.09
N GLN A 78 -35.73 -5.63 6.14
CA GLN A 78 -37.15 -5.26 6.11
C GLN A 78 -37.40 -3.98 6.92
N ASN A 79 -36.92 -3.91 8.17
CA ASN A 79 -37.13 -2.80 9.08
C ASN A 79 -36.12 -2.84 10.25
N GLU A 80 -36.26 -1.97 11.25
CA GLU A 80 -35.31 -1.89 12.38
C GLU A 80 -35.21 -3.17 13.23
N TYR A 81 -36.16 -4.11 13.13
CA TYR A 81 -36.25 -5.28 14.00
C TYR A 81 -36.24 -6.63 13.25
N ASN A 82 -36.63 -6.65 11.96
CA ASN A 82 -36.84 -7.89 11.21
C ASN A 82 -35.91 -8.00 9.99
N ASN A 83 -34.62 -8.17 10.26
CA ASN A 83 -33.61 -8.39 9.23
C ASN A 83 -33.01 -9.77 9.45
N LYS A 84 -33.00 -10.62 8.42
CA LYS A 84 -32.56 -12.02 8.55
C LYS A 84 -31.61 -12.41 7.43
N CYS A 85 -30.78 -13.40 7.74
CA CYS A 85 -29.89 -14.07 6.82
C CYS A 85 -30.10 -15.58 6.92
N GLN A 86 -30.09 -16.26 5.78
CA GLN A 86 -30.11 -17.71 5.68
C GLN A 86 -28.89 -18.20 4.90
N MET A 87 -28.25 -19.24 5.40
CA MET A 87 -27.22 -19.97 4.66
C MET A 87 -27.89 -20.93 3.68
N THR A 88 -27.64 -20.75 2.39
CA THR A 88 -28.24 -21.56 1.30
C THR A 88 -27.38 -22.75 0.90
N SER A 89 -26.08 -22.71 1.21
CA SER A 89 -25.13 -23.80 0.92
C SER A 89 -24.29 -24.15 2.16
N PRO A 90 -24.79 -24.99 3.09
CA PRO A 90 -24.00 -25.47 4.21
C PRO A 90 -22.92 -26.43 3.71
N LYS A 91 -21.67 -25.96 3.65
CA LYS A 91 -20.50 -26.82 3.37
C LYS A 91 -19.40 -26.56 4.39
N LEU A 92 -19.53 -27.18 5.55
CA LEU A 92 -18.47 -27.88 6.27
C LEU A 92 -19.15 -28.63 7.43
N GLU A 93 -18.62 -29.76 7.83
CA GLU A 93 -19.16 -30.66 8.88
C GLU A 93 -19.25 -30.05 10.29
N ASP A 94 -19.14 -28.73 10.45
CA ASP A 94 -19.31 -28.03 11.73
C ASP A 94 -20.80 -27.76 12.02
N LYS A 95 -21.45 -28.76 12.61
CA LYS A 95 -22.83 -28.77 13.12
C LYS A 95 -23.16 -27.71 14.20
N LYS A 96 -22.37 -26.63 14.33
CA LYS A 96 -22.47 -25.67 15.43
C LYS A 96 -23.05 -24.30 15.05
N ARG A 97 -23.06 -23.92 13.76
CA ARG A 97 -23.55 -22.60 13.34
C ARG A 97 -25.02 -22.62 12.93
N PRO A 98 -25.83 -21.63 13.35
CA PRO A 98 -27.22 -21.51 12.91
C PRO A 98 -27.28 -21.33 11.39
N THR A 99 -28.15 -22.07 10.71
CA THR A 99 -28.42 -21.89 9.28
C THR A 99 -29.27 -20.65 8.98
N VAL A 100 -29.89 -20.08 10.01
CA VAL A 100 -30.69 -18.84 9.94
C VAL A 100 -30.33 -17.98 11.15
N MET A 101 -30.01 -16.72 10.91
CA MET A 101 -29.69 -15.73 11.95
C MET A 101 -30.29 -14.37 11.61
N ILE A 102 -30.37 -13.49 12.59
CA ILE A 102 -30.70 -12.09 12.31
C ILE A 102 -29.50 -11.41 11.66
N PHE A 103 -29.75 -10.38 10.85
CA PHE A 103 -28.69 -9.71 10.09
C PHE A 103 -27.60 -9.14 11.01
N ASP A 104 -27.95 -8.59 12.18
CA ASP A 104 -26.97 -8.03 13.13
C ASP A 104 -26.00 -9.10 13.66
N GLU A 105 -26.47 -10.35 13.86
CA GLU A 105 -25.60 -11.48 14.24
C GLU A 105 -24.71 -11.92 13.08
N PHE A 106 -25.26 -12.01 11.87
CA PHE A 106 -24.47 -12.29 10.67
C PHE A 106 -23.36 -11.24 10.47
N PHE A 107 -23.73 -9.97 10.59
CA PHE A 107 -22.81 -8.85 10.47
C PHE A 107 -21.72 -8.91 11.55
N TYR A 108 -22.10 -9.18 12.79
CA TYR A 108 -21.15 -9.36 13.89
C TYR A 108 -20.15 -10.50 13.61
N LEU A 109 -20.63 -11.66 13.16
CA LEU A 109 -19.77 -12.80 12.80
C LEU A 109 -18.83 -12.44 11.65
N TRP A 110 -19.35 -11.80 10.62
CA TRP A 110 -18.57 -11.37 9.45
C TRP A 110 -17.43 -10.42 9.84
N VAL A 111 -17.74 -9.40 10.66
CA VAL A 111 -16.73 -8.44 11.15
C VAL A 111 -15.70 -9.12 12.03
N ASN A 112 -16.11 -9.97 12.98
CA ASN A 112 -15.18 -10.69 13.84
C ASN A 112 -14.17 -11.51 13.02
N ASN A 113 -14.66 -12.22 11.99
CA ASN A 113 -13.82 -13.02 11.11
C ASN A 113 -12.89 -12.14 10.27
N LEU A 114 -13.38 -11.03 9.72
CA LEU A 114 -12.55 -10.07 9.00
C LEU A 114 -11.38 -9.59 9.88
N LEU A 115 -11.64 -9.23 11.14
CA LEU A 115 -10.61 -8.74 12.06
C LEU A 115 -9.58 -9.81 12.41
N ILE A 116 -10.04 -11.01 12.75
CA ILE A 116 -9.15 -12.15 13.07
C ILE A 116 -8.27 -12.48 11.88
N ASP A 117 -8.86 -12.68 10.70
CA ASP A 117 -8.14 -13.02 9.48
C ASP A 117 -7.17 -11.92 9.08
N SER A 118 -7.54 -10.65 9.25
CA SER A 118 -6.65 -9.51 8.99
C SER A 118 -5.39 -9.56 9.85
N ILE A 119 -5.54 -9.83 11.16
CA ILE A 119 -4.39 -9.98 12.08
C ILE A 119 -3.55 -11.21 11.70
N MET A 120 -4.18 -12.32 11.33
CA MET A 120 -3.46 -13.52 10.91
C MET A 120 -2.64 -13.25 9.64
N TRP A 121 -3.27 -12.69 8.60
CA TRP A 121 -2.59 -12.30 7.37
C TRP A 121 -1.46 -11.32 7.62
N GLU A 122 -1.68 -10.25 8.38
CA GLU A 122 -0.64 -9.27 8.69
C GLU A 122 0.59 -9.92 9.34
N ASN A 123 0.40 -10.94 10.18
CA ASN A 123 1.52 -11.69 10.79
C ASN A 123 2.21 -12.57 9.75
N ASP A 124 1.44 -13.34 8.98
CA ASP A 124 1.96 -14.34 8.05
C ASP A 124 2.71 -13.69 6.89
N ILE A 125 2.25 -12.55 6.37
CA ILE A 125 2.92 -11.85 5.26
C ILE A 125 3.94 -10.81 5.73
N LYS A 126 4.02 -10.49 7.03
CA LYS A 126 4.90 -9.44 7.57
C LYS A 126 6.33 -9.57 7.06
N HIS A 127 6.83 -10.80 7.08
CA HIS A 127 8.18 -11.13 6.69
C HIS A 127 8.41 -11.03 5.17
N CYS A 128 7.38 -11.29 4.37
CA CYS A 128 7.36 -11.13 2.91
C CYS A 128 7.29 -9.65 2.51
N ILE A 129 6.43 -8.84 3.15
CA ILE A 129 6.36 -7.39 2.94
C ILE A 129 7.69 -6.73 3.32
N ASN A 130 8.26 -7.12 4.46
CA ASN A 130 9.53 -6.57 4.96
C ASN A 130 10.77 -7.15 4.25
N ASN A 131 10.59 -8.00 3.23
CA ASN A 131 11.66 -8.58 2.41
C ASN A 131 12.79 -9.22 3.25
N THR A 132 12.44 -9.97 4.29
CA THR A 132 13.41 -10.46 5.28
C THR A 132 14.19 -11.71 4.83
N ASN A 133 13.72 -12.42 3.79
CA ASN A 133 14.22 -13.72 3.34
C ASN A 133 14.74 -13.76 1.88
N VAL A 134 15.34 -12.67 1.40
CA VAL A 134 15.81 -12.55 0.00
C VAL A 134 16.91 -13.53 -0.42
N THR A 135 17.42 -14.37 0.50
CA THR A 135 18.41 -15.42 0.18
C THR A 135 17.78 -16.70 -0.35
N ASN A 136 16.51 -16.95 -0.05
CA ASN A 136 15.85 -18.17 -0.46
C ASN A 136 14.70 -17.78 -1.39
N CYS A 137 14.80 -18.20 -2.65
CA CYS A 137 13.76 -18.11 -3.66
C CYS A 137 12.53 -18.98 -3.31
N ASN A 138 12.11 -18.99 -2.04
CA ASN A 138 11.01 -19.80 -1.56
C ASN A 138 9.71 -19.24 -2.13
N ASN A 139 9.10 -20.02 -3.02
CA ASN A 139 7.82 -19.78 -3.66
C ASN A 139 6.70 -19.40 -2.67
N GLY A 140 6.83 -19.78 -1.39
CA GLY A 140 5.86 -19.51 -0.34
C GLY A 140 5.52 -18.03 -0.14
N CYS A 141 6.49 -17.10 -0.18
CA CYS A 141 6.13 -15.67 -0.04
C CYS A 141 5.33 -15.16 -1.25
N ASN A 142 5.72 -15.56 -2.46
CA ASN A 142 5.01 -15.18 -3.69
C ASN A 142 3.58 -15.73 -3.67
N GLU A 143 3.43 -17.02 -3.40
CA GLU A 143 2.13 -17.70 -3.27
C GLU A 143 1.27 -17.05 -2.18
N ASN A 144 1.85 -16.73 -1.02
CA ASN A 144 1.13 -16.08 0.08
C ASN A 144 0.73 -14.65 -0.26
N CYS A 145 1.58 -13.86 -0.92
CA CYS A 145 1.23 -12.50 -1.37
C CYS A 145 0.11 -12.53 -2.41
N ILE A 146 0.13 -13.49 -3.34
CA ILE A 146 -0.93 -13.68 -4.35
C ILE A 146 -2.24 -14.10 -3.68
N CYS A 147 -2.19 -15.06 -2.75
CA CYS A 147 -3.39 -15.48 -2.04
C CYS A 147 -3.95 -14.36 -1.17
N PHE A 148 -3.09 -13.59 -0.50
CA PHE A 148 -3.52 -12.45 0.31
C PHE A 148 -4.24 -11.39 -0.53
N GLU A 149 -3.70 -11.02 -1.70
CA GLU A 149 -4.39 -10.09 -2.62
C GLU A 149 -5.76 -10.62 -3.06
N LYS A 150 -5.83 -11.93 -3.39
CA LYS A 150 -7.09 -12.59 -3.75
C LYS A 150 -8.09 -12.56 -2.59
N TRP A 151 -7.63 -12.83 -1.37
CA TRP A 151 -8.46 -12.77 -0.16
C TRP A 151 -8.98 -11.36 0.11
N VAL A 152 -8.14 -10.33 0.00
CA VAL A 152 -8.58 -8.93 0.13
C VAL A 152 -9.64 -8.59 -0.93
N GLY A 153 -9.41 -9.00 -2.18
CA GLY A 153 -10.38 -8.80 -3.26
C GLY A 153 -11.72 -9.50 -3.01
N GLN A 154 -11.70 -10.68 -2.39
CA GLN A 154 -12.93 -11.35 -1.95
C GLN A 154 -13.63 -10.58 -0.83
N LYS A 155 -12.89 -10.08 0.16
CA LYS A 155 -13.46 -9.27 1.26
C LYS A 155 -14.02 -7.92 0.81
N GLU A 156 -13.44 -7.30 -0.21
CA GLU A 156 -14.03 -6.12 -0.86
C GLU A 156 -15.40 -6.45 -1.48
N LYS A 157 -15.51 -7.58 -2.21
CA LYS A 157 -16.78 -8.02 -2.80
C LYS A 157 -17.83 -8.37 -1.74
N GLU A 158 -17.42 -9.10 -0.70
CA GLU A 158 -18.29 -9.39 0.45
C GLU A 158 -18.81 -8.12 1.08
N TRP A 159 -17.93 -7.14 1.36
CA TRP A 159 -18.30 -5.88 1.98
C TRP A 159 -19.31 -5.08 1.15
N GLU A 160 -19.14 -5.01 -0.17
CA GLU A 160 -20.11 -4.33 -1.04
C GLU A 160 -21.51 -4.94 -0.96
N ASN A 161 -21.62 -6.27 -0.85
CA ASN A 161 -22.91 -6.95 -0.69
C ASN A 161 -23.49 -6.80 0.72
N VAL A 162 -22.66 -6.90 1.77
CA VAL A 162 -23.06 -6.61 3.17
C VAL A 162 -23.58 -5.16 3.29
N LYS A 163 -22.89 -4.22 2.64
CA LYS A 163 -23.23 -2.80 2.61
C LYS A 163 -24.57 -2.52 1.90
N LYS A 164 -24.93 -3.28 0.86
CA LYS A 164 -26.26 -3.19 0.24
C LYS A 164 -27.38 -3.52 1.23
N VAL A 165 -27.20 -4.56 2.05
CA VAL A 165 -28.19 -4.94 3.07
C VAL A 165 -28.25 -3.88 4.17
N LEU A 166 -27.11 -3.31 4.57
CA LEU A 166 -27.03 -2.25 5.58
C LEU A 166 -27.62 -0.90 5.11
N LYS A 167 -27.56 -0.57 3.82
CA LYS A 167 -27.94 0.75 3.27
C LYS A 167 -29.42 0.92 2.87
N ASN A 168 -30.30 -0.04 3.18
CA ASN A 168 -31.70 0.02 2.75
C ASN A 168 -32.42 1.32 3.23
N PRO A 169 -33.34 1.92 2.44
CA PRO A 169 -33.64 3.36 2.41
C PRO A 169 -34.48 3.93 3.58
N SER A 170 -34.60 3.24 4.71
CA SER A 170 -35.60 3.58 5.75
C SER A 170 -35.12 4.29 7.02
N LYS A 171 -33.81 4.62 7.24
CA LYS A 171 -33.37 5.77 8.09
C LYS A 171 -31.85 5.92 8.29
N ASN A 172 -31.44 7.19 8.30
CA ASN A 172 -30.35 7.84 9.03
C ASN A 172 -28.95 7.17 8.98
N LEU A 173 -28.19 7.48 7.92
CA LEU A 173 -26.78 7.11 7.74
C LEU A 173 -25.88 7.37 8.96
N ASN A 174 -26.21 8.34 9.83
CA ASN A 174 -25.45 8.61 11.04
C ASN A 174 -25.44 7.45 12.04
N ASN A 175 -26.53 6.69 12.18
CA ASN A 175 -26.58 5.55 13.10
C ASN A 175 -25.74 4.36 12.57
N TYR A 176 -25.75 4.18 11.25
CA TYR A 176 -24.92 3.21 10.54
C TYR A 176 -23.42 3.47 10.75
N TYR A 177 -22.94 4.69 10.50
CA TYR A 177 -21.52 5.00 10.66
C TYR A 177 -21.08 5.06 12.13
N ASN A 178 -21.96 5.46 13.06
CA ASN A 178 -21.65 5.39 14.48
C ASN A 178 -21.46 3.94 14.96
N LYS A 179 -22.28 3.00 14.47
CA LYS A 179 -22.05 1.56 14.69
C LYS A 179 -20.70 1.11 14.11
N LEU A 180 -20.38 1.51 12.86
CA LEU A 180 -19.13 1.13 12.20
C LEU A 180 -17.86 1.71 12.87
N ASN A 181 -17.92 2.94 13.39
CA ASN A 181 -16.79 3.57 14.07
C ASN A 181 -16.53 2.96 15.46
N GLY A 182 -17.59 2.43 16.11
CA GLY A 182 -17.48 1.72 17.39
C GLY A 182 -17.09 0.26 17.28
N ILE A 183 -17.08 -0.32 16.07
CA ILE A 183 -16.86 -1.76 15.84
C ILE A 183 -15.61 -2.26 16.54
N PHE A 184 -14.46 -1.61 16.32
CA PHE A 184 -13.20 -2.14 16.83
C PHE A 184 -13.19 -2.26 18.35
N SER A 185 -13.72 -1.27 19.07
CA SER A 185 -13.83 -1.33 20.53
C SER A 185 -14.71 -2.49 21.02
N GLY A 186 -15.73 -2.86 20.25
CA GLY A 186 -16.69 -3.91 20.59
C GLY A 186 -16.19 -5.35 20.39
N PHE A 187 -15.12 -5.56 19.60
CA PHE A 187 -14.57 -6.90 19.31
C PHE A 187 -13.25 -7.19 20.05
N PHE A 188 -12.82 -6.32 20.97
CA PHE A 188 -11.55 -6.46 21.68
C PHE A 188 -11.40 -7.84 22.31
N PHE A 189 -12.39 -8.27 23.11
CA PHE A 189 -12.29 -9.51 23.89
C PHE A 189 -12.28 -10.75 23.00
N GLU A 190 -13.17 -10.79 22.00
CA GLU A 190 -13.32 -11.93 21.10
C GLU A 190 -12.08 -12.14 20.24
N VAL A 191 -11.51 -11.05 19.72
CA VAL A 191 -10.32 -11.13 18.89
C VAL A 191 -9.09 -11.44 19.73
N VAL A 192 -8.92 -10.80 20.89
CA VAL A 192 -7.78 -11.08 21.80
C VAL A 192 -7.80 -12.51 22.31
N TYR A 193 -8.97 -13.05 22.63
CA TYR A 193 -9.14 -14.43 23.06
C TYR A 193 -8.64 -15.43 22.01
N LYS A 194 -8.94 -15.19 20.73
CA LYS A 194 -8.47 -16.04 19.60
C LYS A 194 -6.95 -16.09 19.47
N PHE A 195 -6.23 -15.08 19.99
CA PHE A 195 -4.78 -15.04 19.98
C PHE A 195 -4.16 -15.42 21.34
N ASN A 196 -4.84 -16.27 22.13
CA ASN A 196 -4.40 -16.72 23.46
C ASN A 196 -4.11 -15.54 24.40
N ASN A 197 -5.01 -14.55 24.41
CA ASN A 197 -4.91 -13.33 25.21
C ASN A 197 -3.67 -12.46 24.91
N LYS A 198 -3.11 -12.57 23.71
CA LYS A 198 -2.02 -11.69 23.25
C LYS A 198 -2.55 -10.34 22.78
N GLU A 199 -2.77 -9.44 23.73
CA GLU A 199 -3.24 -8.07 23.49
C GLU A 199 -2.34 -7.28 22.54
N GLU A 200 -1.03 -7.56 22.51
CA GLU A 200 -0.07 -6.85 21.66
C GLU A 200 -0.46 -6.87 20.17
N LYS A 201 -0.96 -8.01 19.66
CA LYS A 201 -1.36 -8.14 18.24
C LYS A 201 -2.56 -7.27 17.91
N TRP A 202 -3.56 -7.30 18.79
CA TRP A 202 -4.73 -6.44 18.68
C TRP A 202 -4.33 -4.96 18.75
N ASN A 203 -3.56 -4.59 19.78
CA ASN A 203 -3.09 -3.23 19.99
C ASN A 203 -2.29 -2.69 18.79
N GLN A 204 -1.48 -3.53 18.14
CA GLN A 204 -0.78 -3.17 16.90
C GLN A 204 -1.75 -2.86 15.76
N LEU A 205 -2.73 -3.74 15.49
CA LEU A 205 -3.71 -3.51 14.43
C LEU A 205 -4.58 -2.28 14.73
N THR A 206 -5.10 -2.15 15.95
CA THR A 206 -5.92 -1.02 16.35
C THR A 206 -5.14 0.30 16.33
N ALA A 207 -3.85 0.29 16.70
CA ALA A 207 -3.01 1.48 16.62
C ALA A 207 -2.76 1.92 15.17
N LYS A 208 -2.50 0.96 14.26
CA LYS A 208 -2.39 1.24 12.82
C LYS A 208 -3.71 1.80 12.27
N LEU A 209 -4.83 1.19 12.63
CA LEU A 209 -6.16 1.64 12.19
C LEU A 209 -6.52 3.02 12.72
N LYS A 210 -6.25 3.30 14.01
CA LYS A 210 -6.38 4.65 14.56
C LYS A 210 -5.55 5.66 13.78
N GLN A 211 -4.33 5.31 13.39
CA GLN A 211 -3.49 6.19 12.55
C GLN A 211 -4.04 6.40 11.13
N ILE A 212 -4.81 5.45 10.59
CA ILE A 212 -5.47 5.56 9.30
C ILE A 212 -6.77 6.38 9.41
N ILE A 213 -7.50 6.20 10.51
CA ILE A 213 -8.81 6.82 10.76
C ILE A 213 -8.67 8.28 11.23
N GLU A 214 -7.77 8.59 12.18
CA GLU A 214 -7.61 9.94 12.75
C GLU A 214 -7.38 11.07 11.72
N PRO A 215 -6.58 10.90 10.64
CA PRO A 215 -6.42 11.92 9.59
C PRO A 215 -7.71 12.15 8.79
N SER A 216 -8.50 11.10 8.58
CA SER A 216 -9.77 11.16 7.83
C SER A 216 -10.86 11.94 8.57
N GLU A 217 -10.80 12.00 9.91
CA GLU A 217 -11.72 12.77 10.75
C GLU A 217 -11.50 14.29 10.69
N LYS A 218 -10.29 14.74 10.32
CA LYS A 218 -9.89 16.16 10.31
C LYS A 218 -10.13 16.87 8.98
N ASN A 219 -10.26 16.13 7.88
CA ASN A 219 -10.63 16.67 6.58
C ASN A 219 -12.16 16.53 6.37
N THR A 220 -12.75 17.35 5.50
CA THR A 220 -14.21 17.35 5.23
C THR A 220 -14.76 15.93 5.06
N ARG A 221 -15.60 15.49 6.01
CA ARG A 221 -16.21 14.15 6.06
C ARG A 221 -16.93 13.84 4.74
N THR A 222 -16.35 12.97 3.93
CA THR A 222 -17.08 12.28 2.87
C THR A 222 -17.73 11.03 3.46
N THR A 223 -18.83 10.55 2.88
CA THR A 223 -19.53 9.34 3.34
C THR A 223 -18.63 8.10 3.40
N ASP A 224 -17.59 8.01 2.57
CA ASP A 224 -16.65 6.88 2.57
C ASP A 224 -15.51 7.03 3.59
N SER A 225 -15.17 8.25 4.00
CA SER A 225 -14.16 8.50 5.05
C SER A 225 -14.63 8.09 6.46
N GLN A 226 -15.92 7.78 6.62
CA GLN A 226 -16.53 7.34 7.88
C GLN A 226 -16.71 5.81 7.94
N ASP A 227 -16.35 5.09 6.88
CA ASP A 227 -16.49 3.64 6.78
C ASP A 227 -15.18 2.96 7.23
N ALA A 228 -15.10 2.64 8.52
CA ALA A 228 -13.90 2.09 9.13
C ALA A 228 -13.52 0.70 8.56
N ILE A 229 -14.49 -0.07 8.04
CA ILE A 229 -14.25 -1.34 7.33
C ILE A 229 -13.61 -1.07 5.96
N LYS A 230 -14.11 -0.08 5.22
CA LYS A 230 -13.51 0.31 3.93
C LYS A 230 -12.05 0.76 4.11
N LEU A 231 -11.76 1.54 5.15
CA LEU A 231 -10.40 1.97 5.47
C LEU A 231 -9.47 0.78 5.80
N LEU A 232 -9.96 -0.21 6.56
CA LEU A 232 -9.21 -1.45 6.82
C LEU A 232 -8.94 -2.22 5.51
N LEU A 233 -9.95 -2.40 4.65
CA LEU A 233 -9.79 -3.11 3.39
C LEU A 233 -8.83 -2.39 2.43
N ASP A 234 -8.90 -1.06 2.34
CA ASP A 234 -7.97 -0.24 1.53
C ASP A 234 -6.53 -0.38 2.05
N HIS A 235 -6.32 -0.43 3.37
CA HIS A 235 -5.01 -0.70 3.97
C HIS A 235 -4.48 -2.10 3.61
N LEU A 236 -5.31 -3.13 3.78
CA LEU A 236 -4.94 -4.52 3.47
C LEU A 236 -4.63 -4.68 1.99
N LYS A 237 -5.39 -4.01 1.11
CA LYS A 237 -5.17 -4.01 -0.34
C LYS A 237 -3.81 -3.44 -0.69
N ASP A 238 -3.45 -2.30 -0.13
CA ASP A 238 -2.13 -1.75 -0.41
C ASP A 238 -0.98 -2.60 0.15
N ASN A 239 -1.16 -3.21 1.34
CA ASN A 239 -0.21 -4.20 1.86
C ASN A 239 -0.06 -5.38 0.90
N ALA A 240 -1.14 -5.86 0.29
CA ALA A 240 -1.11 -6.96 -0.68
C ALA A 240 -0.35 -6.58 -1.95
N ILE A 241 -0.61 -5.39 -2.51
CA ILE A 241 0.12 -4.89 -3.68
C ILE A 241 1.60 -4.73 -3.35
N THR A 242 1.92 -4.19 -2.17
CA THR A 242 3.31 -4.02 -1.71
C THR A 242 4.02 -5.36 -1.51
N CYS A 243 3.31 -6.36 -0.95
CA CYS A 243 3.80 -7.73 -0.84
C CYS A 243 4.19 -8.27 -2.22
N LYS A 244 3.29 -8.20 -3.21
CA LYS A 244 3.56 -8.66 -4.58
C LYS A 244 4.68 -7.90 -5.26
N ASP A 245 4.73 -6.58 -5.11
CA ASP A 245 5.79 -5.76 -5.71
C ASP A 245 7.17 -6.10 -5.17
N ASN A 246 7.26 -6.43 -3.87
CA ASN A 246 8.52 -6.85 -3.24
C ASN A 246 8.91 -8.30 -3.57
N ASN A 247 7.94 -9.12 -4.01
CA ASN A 247 8.06 -10.57 -4.23
C ASN A 247 7.71 -10.95 -5.69
N SER A 248 8.14 -10.13 -6.66
CA SER A 248 7.79 -10.31 -8.08
C SER A 248 8.35 -11.61 -8.68
N LEU A 249 7.55 -12.24 -9.56
CA LEU A 249 7.75 -13.54 -10.21
C LEU A 249 8.96 -13.67 -11.16
N GLU A 250 9.86 -12.69 -11.25
CA GLU A 250 11.07 -12.88 -12.06
C GLU A 250 11.78 -14.15 -11.57
N PRO A 251 12.10 -15.11 -12.46
CA PRO A 251 12.78 -16.33 -12.08
C PRO A 251 14.10 -15.94 -11.44
N CYS A 252 14.10 -15.97 -10.11
CA CYS A 252 15.32 -15.84 -9.36
C CYS A 252 16.10 -17.09 -9.70
N THR A 253 17.08 -16.96 -10.59
CA THR A 253 18.15 -17.95 -10.68
C THR A 253 18.68 -18.09 -9.26
N SER A 254 18.51 -19.28 -8.65
CA SER A 254 19.06 -19.60 -7.34
C SER A 254 20.45 -19.00 -7.29
N PRO A 255 20.77 -18.14 -6.29
CA PRO A 255 22.02 -17.41 -6.31
C PRO A 255 23.15 -18.41 -6.54
N PRO A 256 23.90 -18.33 -7.66
CA PRO A 256 24.98 -19.27 -7.93
C PRO A 256 25.84 -19.40 -6.69
N ASP A 257 26.25 -20.64 -6.38
CA ASP A 257 27.11 -20.92 -5.23
C ASP A 257 28.24 -19.89 -5.18
N PRO A 258 28.54 -19.34 -3.99
CA PRO A 258 29.56 -18.32 -3.86
C PRO A 258 30.87 -18.84 -4.45
N THR A 259 31.32 -18.20 -5.52
CA THR A 259 32.56 -18.57 -6.19
C THR A 259 33.77 -18.12 -5.36
N PRO A 260 34.91 -18.83 -5.44
CA PRO A 260 36.15 -18.37 -4.82
C PRO A 260 36.54 -17.00 -5.37
N ASN A 261 37.10 -16.13 -4.52
CA ASN A 261 37.57 -14.80 -4.93
C ASN A 261 38.65 -14.94 -6.03
N PRO A 262 38.44 -14.45 -7.26
CA PRO A 262 39.42 -14.57 -8.34
C PRO A 262 40.71 -13.75 -8.10
N CYS A 263 40.68 -12.80 -7.16
CA CYS A 263 41.86 -12.04 -6.73
C CYS A 263 42.62 -12.69 -5.55
N GLY A 264 42.10 -13.79 -4.99
CA GLY A 264 42.75 -14.53 -3.90
C GLY A 264 43.83 -15.46 -4.43
N LYS A 265 45.10 -15.22 -4.08
CA LYS A 265 46.25 -16.05 -4.50
C LYS A 265 46.19 -17.53 -4.05
N LYS A 266 45.23 -17.91 -3.21
CA LYS A 266 44.95 -19.29 -2.78
C LYS A 266 43.43 -19.42 -2.64
N ASN A 267 42.85 -20.54 -3.09
CA ASN A 267 41.41 -20.88 -3.02
C ASN A 267 40.84 -21.01 -1.58
N ASN A 268 41.51 -20.42 -0.57
CA ASN A 268 41.08 -20.35 0.82
C ASN A 268 40.29 -19.06 1.14
N GLY A 269 39.88 -18.30 0.11
CA GLY A 269 39.11 -17.07 0.29
C GLY A 269 37.67 -17.37 0.74
N GLY A 270 37.18 -16.64 1.75
CA GLY A 270 35.81 -16.75 2.24
C GLY A 270 34.75 -16.55 1.15
N LYS A 271 33.55 -17.10 1.37
CA LYS A 271 32.41 -17.02 0.44
C LYS A 271 32.12 -15.55 0.04
N LEU A 272 32.02 -15.26 -1.25
CA LEU A 272 31.69 -13.93 -1.77
C LEU A 272 30.28 -13.49 -1.35
N VAL A 273 30.16 -12.35 -0.67
CA VAL A 273 28.87 -11.68 -0.43
C VAL A 273 28.61 -10.71 -1.57
N ARG A 274 27.52 -10.93 -2.33
CA ARG A 274 27.13 -10.04 -3.43
C ARG A 274 26.62 -8.71 -2.90
N VAL A 275 26.90 -7.61 -3.59
CA VAL A 275 26.42 -6.25 -3.23
C VAL A 275 24.90 -6.21 -3.06
N LYS A 276 24.15 -6.94 -3.90
CA LYS A 276 22.69 -7.07 -3.79
C LYS A 276 22.27 -7.55 -2.39
N ARG A 277 22.99 -8.52 -1.81
CA ARG A 277 22.72 -9.03 -0.46
C ARG A 277 22.92 -7.97 0.62
N LEU A 278 23.94 -7.12 0.47
CA LEU A 278 24.13 -6.00 1.40
C LEU A 278 23.01 -4.96 1.26
N ALA A 279 22.59 -4.65 0.03
CA ALA A 279 21.48 -3.72 -0.21
C ALA A 279 20.16 -4.23 0.40
N GLU A 280 19.88 -5.52 0.32
CA GLU A 280 18.72 -6.16 0.98
C GLU A 280 18.77 -6.01 2.50
N LEU A 281 19.92 -6.29 3.11
CA LEU A 281 20.12 -6.10 4.56
C LEU A 281 19.94 -4.64 4.98
N MET A 282 20.40 -3.69 4.16
CA MET A 282 20.21 -2.27 4.41
C MET A 282 18.75 -1.85 4.27
N GLN A 283 18.02 -2.39 3.29
CA GLN A 283 16.59 -2.14 3.13
C GLN A 283 15.78 -2.67 4.31
N ARG A 284 16.08 -3.87 4.81
CA ARG A 284 15.45 -4.42 6.02
C ARG A 284 15.66 -3.50 7.23
N ARG A 285 16.90 -3.04 7.44
CA ARG A 285 17.22 -2.10 8.53
C ARG A 285 16.49 -0.77 8.37
N ALA A 286 16.35 -0.25 7.15
CA ALA A 286 15.60 0.98 6.88
C ALA A 286 14.12 0.81 7.25
N ARG A 287 13.51 -0.34 6.90
CA ARG A 287 12.13 -0.65 7.26
C ARG A 287 11.93 -0.76 8.78
N GLU A 288 12.82 -1.48 9.47
CA GLU A 288 12.78 -1.58 10.94
C GLU A 288 12.93 -0.20 11.61
N GLN A 289 13.77 0.68 11.05
CA GLN A 289 13.95 2.05 11.56
C GLN A 289 12.71 2.91 11.33
N LEU A 290 12.07 2.83 10.16
CA LEU A 290 10.81 3.51 9.87
C LEU A 290 9.74 3.17 10.92
N GLU A 291 9.54 1.87 11.19
CA GLU A 291 8.53 1.41 12.15
C GLU A 291 8.84 1.87 13.58
N LYS A 292 10.12 1.81 14.00
CA LYS A 292 10.55 2.24 15.34
C LYS A 292 10.44 3.75 15.56
N ARG A 293 10.68 4.56 14.51
CA ARG A 293 10.64 6.03 14.59
C ARG A 293 9.25 6.56 14.30
N GLY A 294 8.94 6.79 13.02
CA GLY A 294 7.74 7.46 12.54
C GLY A 294 6.50 6.59 12.57
N GLY A 295 6.65 5.31 12.22
CA GLY A 295 5.57 4.45 11.74
C GLY A 295 5.21 4.80 10.29
N GLU A 296 5.00 3.78 9.45
CA GLU A 296 4.73 3.98 8.01
C GLU A 296 3.51 4.86 7.75
N SER A 297 2.40 4.58 8.44
CA SER A 297 1.10 5.26 8.27
C SER A 297 1.19 6.79 8.36
N LYS A 298 2.09 7.33 9.21
CA LYS A 298 2.24 8.78 9.43
C LYS A 298 3.06 9.48 8.36
N LEU A 299 3.88 8.73 7.62
CA LEU A 299 4.78 9.28 6.59
C LEU A 299 4.34 8.92 5.18
N LYS A 300 3.53 7.88 5.03
CA LYS A 300 2.99 7.44 3.76
C LYS A 300 2.06 8.50 3.20
N GLY A 301 2.39 8.99 2.02
CA GLY A 301 1.55 9.88 1.24
C GLY A 301 0.47 9.11 0.48
N ASP A 302 -0.63 9.79 0.22
CA ASP A 302 -1.66 9.38 -0.73
C ASP A 302 -1.82 10.51 -1.75
N ALA A 303 -1.32 10.31 -2.97
CA ALA A 303 -1.39 11.32 -4.02
C ALA A 303 -2.84 11.67 -4.41
N SER A 304 -3.82 10.79 -4.14
CA SER A 304 -5.24 11.07 -4.39
C SER A 304 -5.85 12.05 -3.38
N GLN A 305 -5.14 12.31 -2.28
CA GLN A 305 -5.48 13.34 -1.28
C GLN A 305 -4.64 14.60 -1.43
N GLY A 306 -3.70 14.62 -2.37
CA GLY A 306 -2.86 15.77 -2.67
C GLY A 306 -3.65 16.95 -3.23
N LYS A 307 -3.13 18.15 -3.00
CA LYS A 307 -3.57 19.38 -3.69
C LYS A 307 -2.52 19.79 -4.72
N TYR A 308 -3.01 20.16 -5.90
CA TYR A 308 -2.17 20.47 -7.05
C TYR A 308 -2.51 21.85 -7.61
N LYS A 309 -1.51 22.75 -7.66
CA LYS A 309 -1.62 24.11 -8.20
C LYS A 309 -2.10 24.13 -9.65
N LYS A 310 -1.83 23.07 -10.41
CA LYS A 310 -2.24 22.92 -11.81
C LYS A 310 -3.62 22.27 -12.01
N ASN A 311 -4.41 22.18 -10.95
CA ASN A 311 -5.82 21.75 -10.96
C ASN A 311 -6.05 20.32 -11.48
N GLY A 312 -5.07 19.43 -11.34
CA GLY A 312 -5.28 18.00 -11.61
C GLY A 312 -6.22 17.40 -10.57
N THR A 313 -7.16 16.58 -11.02
CA THR A 313 -8.19 15.95 -10.18
C THR A 313 -7.59 14.83 -9.34
N PRO A 314 -7.39 15.01 -8.01
CA PRO A 314 -6.66 14.04 -7.20
C PRO A 314 -7.32 12.65 -7.15
N SER A 315 -8.66 12.58 -7.14
CA SER A 315 -9.41 11.32 -7.09
C SER A 315 -9.09 10.36 -8.23
N ASN A 316 -8.62 10.86 -9.39
CA ASN A 316 -8.22 10.03 -10.52
C ASN A 316 -7.03 9.11 -10.21
N LEU A 317 -6.26 9.43 -9.16
CA LEU A 317 -5.09 8.69 -8.73
C LEU A 317 -5.41 7.58 -7.72
N LYS A 318 -6.64 7.55 -7.17
CA LYS A 318 -7.03 6.63 -6.08
C LYS A 318 -6.96 5.16 -6.51
N GLU A 319 -7.49 4.87 -7.70
CA GLU A 319 -7.55 3.49 -8.22
C GLU A 319 -6.32 3.12 -9.04
N ASN A 320 -5.80 4.07 -9.81
CA ASN A 320 -4.68 3.84 -10.71
C ASN A 320 -3.72 5.03 -10.75
N ILE A 321 -2.55 4.85 -10.14
CA ILE A 321 -1.51 5.88 -10.11
C ILE A 321 -0.96 6.24 -11.49
N CYS A 322 -1.15 5.37 -12.49
CA CYS A 322 -0.74 5.64 -13.87
C CYS A 322 -1.57 6.77 -14.52
N ASN A 323 -2.72 7.14 -13.95
CA ASN A 323 -3.53 8.27 -14.41
C ASN A 323 -2.91 9.63 -14.09
N ILE A 324 -1.74 9.67 -13.44
CA ILE A 324 -1.04 10.92 -13.16
C ILE A 324 -0.62 11.63 -14.45
N THR A 325 -0.91 12.93 -14.49
CA THR A 325 -0.69 13.85 -15.62
C THR A 325 0.01 15.12 -15.15
N LEU A 326 0.42 15.97 -16.09
CA LEU A 326 1.05 17.28 -15.82
C LEU A 326 0.21 18.22 -14.93
N GLN A 327 -1.11 18.02 -14.85
CA GLN A 327 -1.99 18.82 -14.00
C GLN A 327 -1.87 18.43 -12.52
N HIS A 328 -1.35 17.25 -12.21
CA HIS A 328 -1.13 16.76 -10.85
C HIS A 328 0.24 17.23 -10.32
N SER A 329 0.51 18.54 -10.42
CA SER A 329 1.78 19.12 -10.01
C SER A 329 1.61 20.48 -9.33
N ASN A 330 2.55 20.79 -8.44
CA ASN A 330 2.71 22.10 -7.83
C ASN A 330 3.88 22.90 -8.42
N ASP A 331 4.34 22.61 -9.65
CA ASP A 331 5.29 23.48 -10.35
C ASP A 331 4.74 24.90 -10.49
N ARG A 332 5.54 25.91 -10.11
CA ARG A 332 5.15 27.33 -10.14
C ARG A 332 4.94 27.86 -11.56
N ARG A 333 5.51 27.20 -12.57
CA ARG A 333 5.44 27.61 -13.97
C ARG A 333 4.17 27.03 -14.61
N PRO A 334 3.33 27.84 -15.29
CA PRO A 334 2.10 27.35 -15.91
C PRO A 334 2.30 26.15 -16.84
N LYS A 335 3.31 26.22 -17.72
CA LYS A 335 3.67 25.16 -18.68
C LYS A 335 4.86 24.30 -18.25
N GLY A 336 5.29 24.40 -16.98
CA GLY A 336 6.40 23.59 -16.46
C GLY A 336 6.05 22.10 -16.35
N GLU A 337 7.01 21.24 -16.62
CA GLU A 337 6.89 19.80 -16.47
C GLU A 337 8.23 19.22 -16.00
N PRO A 338 8.26 17.98 -15.45
CA PRO A 338 9.48 17.34 -14.97
C PRO A 338 10.68 17.40 -15.92
N CYS A 339 10.48 17.25 -17.23
CA CYS A 339 11.55 17.24 -18.22
C CYS A 339 11.84 18.62 -18.85
N THR A 340 11.17 19.71 -18.43
CA THR A 340 11.40 21.04 -19.01
C THR A 340 12.86 21.46 -18.87
N GLY A 341 13.50 21.77 -20.00
CA GLY A 341 14.89 22.23 -20.06
C GLY A 341 15.93 21.12 -19.87
N LYS A 342 15.53 19.86 -19.85
CA LYS A 342 16.45 18.71 -19.69
C LYS A 342 16.85 18.15 -21.05
N ASP A 343 18.16 17.97 -21.25
CA ASP A 343 18.79 17.29 -22.40
C ASP A 343 18.43 17.83 -23.81
N GLY A 344 18.01 19.09 -23.94
CA GLY A 344 17.73 19.73 -25.23
C GLY A 344 16.62 19.08 -26.07
N SER A 345 16.27 19.69 -27.20
CA SER A 345 15.07 19.33 -27.99
C SER A 345 15.31 18.34 -29.14
N LYS A 346 16.53 18.19 -29.68
CA LYS A 346 16.76 17.29 -30.85
C LYS A 346 18.08 16.51 -30.89
N GLU A 347 19.10 16.86 -30.09
CA GLU A 347 20.42 16.20 -30.09
C GLU A 347 20.97 15.96 -28.68
N GLY A 348 20.07 15.61 -27.75
CA GLY A 348 20.45 15.31 -26.37
C GLY A 348 21.53 14.22 -26.27
N VAL A 349 22.25 14.24 -25.16
CA VAL A 349 23.39 13.36 -24.88
C VAL A 349 23.09 12.35 -23.76
N ARG A 350 21.93 12.45 -23.11
CA ARG A 350 21.57 11.68 -21.91
C ARG A 350 21.78 10.17 -22.02
N MET A 351 21.47 9.58 -23.18
CA MET A 351 21.56 8.15 -23.48
C MET A 351 22.43 7.85 -24.70
N LYS A 352 23.08 8.87 -25.29
CA LYS A 352 23.88 8.71 -26.51
C LYS A 352 25.20 8.01 -26.21
N ILE A 353 25.48 6.90 -26.90
CA ILE A 353 26.78 6.21 -26.83
C ILE A 353 27.93 7.16 -27.19
N GLY A 354 29.03 7.07 -26.45
CA GLY A 354 30.22 7.92 -26.60
C GLY A 354 30.17 9.23 -25.83
N THR A 355 29.05 9.56 -25.16
CA THR A 355 28.97 10.74 -24.30
C THR A 355 29.93 10.59 -23.11
N THR A 356 30.90 11.50 -23.03
CA THR A 356 31.88 11.54 -21.93
C THR A 356 31.24 11.99 -20.63
N TRP A 357 31.53 11.29 -19.54
CA TRP A 357 31.06 11.67 -18.21
C TRP A 357 31.94 12.78 -17.67
N LYS A 358 31.30 13.84 -17.16
CA LYS A 358 32.02 15.01 -16.65
C LYS A 358 32.46 14.75 -15.21
N PRO A 359 33.69 15.12 -14.82
CA PRO A 359 34.12 15.06 -13.43
C PRO A 359 33.32 16.07 -12.57
N GLY A 360 33.29 15.83 -11.26
CA GLY A 360 32.51 16.61 -10.31
C GLY A 360 32.87 18.09 -10.30
N THR A 361 34.11 18.44 -10.63
CA THR A 361 34.58 19.82 -10.82
C THR A 361 33.79 20.58 -11.87
N ASP A 362 33.45 19.92 -12.97
CA ASP A 362 32.88 20.56 -14.16
C ASP A 362 31.36 20.67 -14.06
N VAL A 363 30.76 19.89 -13.17
CA VAL A 363 29.31 19.87 -12.93
C VAL A 363 28.93 20.43 -11.57
N GLN A 364 29.85 21.03 -10.81
CA GLN A 364 29.55 21.60 -9.48
C GLN A 364 29.03 20.54 -8.50
N MET A 365 29.85 19.51 -8.26
CA MET A 365 29.70 18.54 -7.17
C MET A 365 30.73 18.81 -6.07
N SER A 366 30.37 18.50 -4.83
CA SER A 366 31.31 18.58 -3.70
C SER A 366 32.44 17.55 -3.78
N HIS A 367 32.16 16.36 -4.31
CA HIS A 367 33.17 15.32 -4.53
C HIS A 367 33.75 15.44 -5.94
N LYS A 368 34.99 15.95 -6.03
CA LYS A 368 35.66 16.27 -7.30
C LYS A 368 36.00 15.04 -8.14
N ASP A 369 36.30 13.91 -7.49
CA ASP A 369 36.71 12.66 -8.15
C ASP A 369 35.52 11.79 -8.62
N VAL A 370 34.29 12.27 -8.42
CA VAL A 370 33.07 11.57 -8.86
C VAL A 370 32.72 12.00 -10.28
N PHE A 371 32.35 11.05 -11.12
CA PHE A 371 31.91 11.31 -12.50
C PHE A 371 30.38 11.36 -12.57
N MET A 372 29.85 12.39 -13.21
CA MET A 372 28.41 12.60 -13.38
C MET A 372 27.87 11.79 -14.57
N PRO A 373 26.96 10.83 -14.34
CA PRO A 373 26.28 10.15 -15.43
C PRO A 373 25.41 11.15 -16.23
N PRO A 374 25.49 11.18 -17.57
CA PRO A 374 24.59 12.01 -18.40
C PRO A 374 23.10 11.76 -18.10
N ARG A 375 22.74 10.51 -17.78
CA ARG A 375 21.39 10.14 -17.31
C ARG A 375 20.93 10.96 -16.10
N ARG A 376 21.79 11.13 -15.08
CA ARG A 376 21.52 11.86 -13.84
C ARG A 376 21.56 13.37 -14.06
N GLN A 377 22.54 13.85 -14.84
CA GLN A 377 22.69 15.26 -15.16
C GLN A 377 21.43 15.83 -15.83
N HIS A 378 20.78 15.03 -16.67
CA HIS A 378 19.57 15.43 -17.39
C HIS A 378 18.31 14.71 -16.91
N MET A 379 18.27 14.37 -15.62
CA MET A 379 17.10 13.76 -15.00
C MET A 379 15.90 14.72 -14.95
N CYS A 380 14.70 14.18 -15.14
CA CYS A 380 13.46 14.93 -15.16
C CYS A 380 12.96 15.27 -13.74
N THR A 381 13.60 16.25 -13.11
CA THR A 381 13.25 16.77 -11.76
C THR A 381 12.86 18.25 -11.76
N SER A 382 12.61 18.83 -12.95
CA SER A 382 12.38 20.28 -13.13
C SER A 382 11.17 20.79 -12.34
N ASN A 383 10.12 19.97 -12.16
CA ASN A 383 8.96 20.32 -11.33
C ASN A 383 9.32 20.44 -9.84
N LEU A 384 10.25 19.61 -9.35
CA LEU A 384 10.75 19.67 -7.96
C LEU A 384 11.72 20.85 -7.74
N GLU A 385 12.51 21.18 -8.77
CA GLU A 385 13.40 22.36 -8.78
C GLU A 385 12.60 23.67 -8.75
N LYS A 386 11.45 23.70 -9.45
CA LYS A 386 10.57 24.87 -9.54
C LYS A 386 9.25 24.68 -8.76
N LEU A 387 9.31 23.92 -7.66
CA LEU A 387 8.16 23.62 -6.81
C LEU A 387 7.61 24.91 -6.17
N HIS A 388 6.29 25.10 -6.23
CA HIS A 388 5.60 26.15 -5.49
C HIS A 388 5.32 25.69 -4.06
N VAL A 389 6.31 25.83 -3.18
CA VAL A 389 6.30 25.30 -1.81
C VAL A 389 5.03 25.69 -1.04
N GLU A 390 4.56 26.94 -1.15
CA GLU A 390 3.34 27.39 -0.47
C GLU A 390 2.11 26.53 -0.85
N SER A 391 1.98 26.14 -2.13
CA SER A 391 0.85 25.30 -2.57
C SER A 391 0.93 23.88 -1.99
N VAL A 392 2.15 23.38 -1.74
CA VAL A 392 2.38 22.06 -1.15
C VAL A 392 2.06 22.06 0.34
N ILE A 393 2.41 23.12 1.08
CA ILE A 393 2.33 23.13 2.56
C ILE A 393 1.04 23.73 3.14
N LYS A 394 0.29 24.53 2.36
CA LYS A 394 -0.84 25.32 2.86
C LYS A 394 -2.17 24.56 2.94
N ASN A 395 -2.40 23.62 2.03
CA ASN A 395 -3.76 23.09 1.76
C ASN A 395 -3.97 21.61 2.14
N GLY A 396 -3.38 21.14 3.23
CA GLY A 396 -3.55 19.76 3.71
C GLY A 396 -2.24 19.15 4.19
N ASP A 397 -2.15 17.83 4.19
CA ASP A 397 -0.91 17.12 4.49
C ASP A 397 0.10 17.29 3.34
N ALA A 398 1.20 17.99 3.62
CA ALA A 398 2.27 18.25 2.67
C ALA A 398 2.89 16.96 2.10
N SER A 399 2.79 15.83 2.82
CA SER A 399 3.25 14.53 2.36
C SER A 399 2.50 14.05 1.12
N HIS A 400 1.16 14.24 1.08
CA HIS A 400 0.30 13.82 -0.03
C HIS A 400 0.61 14.59 -1.31
N SER A 401 0.70 15.93 -1.21
CA SER A 401 1.03 16.80 -2.34
C SER A 401 2.46 16.58 -2.83
N LEU A 402 3.43 16.42 -1.92
CA LEU A 402 4.82 16.12 -2.28
C LEU A 402 4.90 14.80 -3.05
N LEU A 403 4.22 13.76 -2.56
CA LEU A 403 4.21 12.46 -3.22
C LEU A 403 3.74 12.59 -4.67
N GLY A 404 2.65 13.30 -4.95
CA GLY A 404 2.17 13.50 -6.33
C GLY A 404 3.23 14.09 -7.26
N ASP A 405 3.93 15.15 -6.85
CA ASP A 405 5.03 15.74 -7.64
C ASP A 405 6.20 14.77 -7.84
N VAL A 406 6.55 13.96 -6.83
CA VAL A 406 7.60 12.92 -6.93
C VAL A 406 7.20 11.79 -7.88
N LEU A 407 5.94 11.34 -7.82
CA LEU A 407 5.41 10.31 -8.73
C LEU A 407 5.38 10.80 -10.17
N LEU A 408 5.03 12.07 -10.39
CA LEU A 408 5.03 12.68 -11.72
C LEU A 408 6.46 12.74 -12.28
N SER A 409 7.45 13.17 -11.48
CA SER A 409 8.86 13.12 -11.89
C SER A 409 9.30 11.70 -12.22
N ALA A 410 8.94 10.72 -11.38
CA ALA A 410 9.31 9.32 -11.58
C ALA A 410 8.74 8.73 -12.88
N LYS A 411 7.43 8.90 -13.13
CA LYS A 411 6.77 8.44 -14.36
C LYS A 411 7.41 9.08 -15.59
N MET A 412 7.58 10.40 -15.58
CA MET A 412 8.11 11.12 -16.74
C MET A 412 9.59 10.85 -16.98
N ASP A 413 10.39 10.69 -15.93
CA ASP A 413 11.80 10.34 -16.10
C ASP A 413 11.96 8.94 -16.72
N ALA A 414 11.18 7.96 -16.26
CA ALA A 414 11.18 6.62 -16.86
C ALA A 414 10.75 6.65 -18.34
N ALA A 415 9.68 7.38 -18.67
CA ALA A 415 9.23 7.55 -20.05
C ALA A 415 10.31 8.22 -20.93
N GLU A 416 10.96 9.26 -20.41
CA GLU A 416 11.99 10.01 -21.15
C GLU A 416 13.28 9.19 -21.31
N ILE A 417 13.65 8.36 -20.33
CA ILE A 417 14.75 7.39 -20.46
C ILE A 417 14.51 6.50 -21.67
N ILE A 418 13.32 5.91 -21.78
CA ILE A 418 13.01 4.97 -22.85
C ILE A 418 12.96 5.68 -24.21
N LYS A 419 12.30 6.84 -24.27
CA LYS A 419 12.21 7.65 -25.49
C LYS A 419 13.60 8.07 -25.98
N ARG A 420 14.47 8.56 -25.08
CA ARG A 420 15.82 9.02 -25.45
C ARG A 420 16.75 7.88 -25.81
N TYR A 421 16.65 6.74 -25.11
CA TYR A 421 17.43 5.56 -25.45
C TYR A 421 17.19 5.14 -26.91
N LYS A 422 15.91 5.09 -27.33
CA LYS A 422 15.52 4.79 -28.73
C LYS A 422 16.01 5.85 -29.71
N ASN A 423 15.82 7.12 -29.40
CA ASN A 423 16.09 8.21 -30.34
C ASN A 423 17.59 8.52 -30.51
N GLN A 424 18.39 8.41 -29.44
CA GLN A 424 19.77 8.88 -29.41
C GLN A 424 20.78 7.84 -29.91
N ASN A 425 20.42 6.56 -29.93
CA ASN A 425 21.32 5.49 -30.32
C ASN A 425 21.10 4.99 -31.76
N LYS A 426 20.27 5.69 -32.57
CA LYS A 426 20.05 5.51 -34.02
C LYS A 426 19.84 4.07 -34.52
N GLN A 427 19.58 3.16 -33.60
CA GLN A 427 19.04 1.83 -33.76
C GLN A 427 17.85 1.86 -32.79
N ILE A 428 16.66 1.57 -33.26
CA ILE A 428 16.17 0.21 -33.16
C ILE A 428 15.01 0.07 -34.16
N THR A 429 15.18 -0.70 -35.23
CA THR A 429 14.04 -1.23 -36.01
C THR A 429 13.31 -2.33 -35.24
N SER A 430 13.96 -2.97 -34.24
CA SER A 430 13.40 -3.97 -33.31
C SER A 430 14.12 -4.00 -31.96
N ILE A 431 13.43 -3.72 -30.84
CA ILE A 431 14.03 -3.66 -29.49
C ILE A 431 14.36 -5.10 -29.07
N ASP A 432 15.65 -5.42 -28.97
CA ASP A 432 16.09 -6.73 -28.50
C ASP A 432 16.03 -6.82 -26.96
N GLU A 433 16.25 -8.02 -26.42
CA GLU A 433 16.20 -8.24 -24.97
C GLU A 433 17.32 -7.50 -24.22
N ASN A 434 18.52 -7.35 -24.81
CA ASN A 434 19.62 -6.64 -24.17
C ASN A 434 19.34 -5.13 -24.02
N ASP A 435 18.65 -4.56 -25.01
CA ASP A 435 18.18 -3.17 -24.97
C ASP A 435 17.08 -2.99 -23.91
N LYS A 436 16.13 -3.94 -23.82
CA LYS A 436 15.12 -3.94 -22.75
C LYS A 436 15.78 -3.95 -21.38
N GLU A 437 16.73 -4.85 -21.17
CA GLU A 437 17.48 -4.91 -19.92
C GLU A 437 18.26 -3.62 -19.64
N SER A 438 18.87 -3.00 -20.66
CA SER A 438 19.62 -1.74 -20.52
C SER A 438 18.72 -0.58 -20.11
N MET A 439 17.53 -0.48 -20.71
CA MET A 439 16.51 0.49 -20.30
C MET A 439 16.02 0.23 -18.87
N CYS A 440 15.75 -1.03 -18.51
CA CYS A 440 15.38 -1.41 -17.15
C CYS A 440 16.47 -1.05 -16.12
N ARG A 441 17.75 -1.27 -16.44
CA ARG A 441 18.89 -0.84 -15.60
C ARG A 441 18.93 0.68 -15.46
N ALA A 442 18.74 1.43 -16.55
CA ALA A 442 18.71 2.89 -16.50
C ALA A 442 17.57 3.43 -15.62
N ILE A 443 16.37 2.83 -15.69
CA ILE A 443 15.23 3.18 -14.84
C ILE A 443 15.52 2.84 -13.37
N ARG A 444 16.15 1.69 -13.07
CA ARG A 444 16.58 1.34 -11.70
C ARG A 444 17.60 2.32 -11.14
N TYR A 445 18.54 2.82 -11.96
CA TYR A 445 19.46 3.87 -11.54
C TYR A 445 18.74 5.19 -11.29
N SER A 446 17.78 5.57 -12.14
CA SER A 446 16.96 6.76 -11.92
C SER A 446 16.14 6.67 -10.63
N PHE A 447 15.56 5.51 -10.33
CA PHE A 447 14.87 5.27 -9.07
C PHE A 447 15.78 5.49 -7.86
N ALA A 448 17.00 4.96 -7.89
CA ALA A 448 17.97 5.12 -6.82
C ALA A 448 18.38 6.59 -6.64
N ASP A 449 18.69 7.27 -7.74
CA ASP A 449 19.04 8.70 -7.74
C ASP A 449 17.89 9.57 -7.22
N LEU A 450 16.66 9.32 -7.65
CA LEU A 450 15.49 10.04 -7.14
C LEU A 450 15.38 9.86 -5.63
N GLY A 451 15.59 8.63 -5.15
CA GLY A 451 15.65 8.34 -3.73
C GLY A 451 16.76 9.12 -3.02
N ASP A 452 17.96 9.20 -3.57
CA ASP A 452 19.05 9.99 -2.96
C ASP A 452 18.79 11.49 -3.00
N ILE A 453 18.15 12.02 -4.05
CA ILE A 453 17.68 13.41 -4.12
C ILE A 453 16.67 13.67 -3.00
N ILE A 454 15.64 12.83 -2.87
CA ILE A 454 14.61 12.98 -1.84
C ILE A 454 15.20 12.83 -0.44
N ARG A 455 16.18 11.96 -0.23
CA ARG A 455 16.84 11.73 1.07
C ARG A 455 17.94 12.74 1.41
N GLY A 456 18.32 13.61 0.49
CA GLY A 456 19.41 14.58 0.68
C GLY A 456 20.80 13.91 0.72
N LYS A 457 20.96 12.83 -0.05
CA LYS A 457 22.21 12.05 -0.21
C LYS A 457 22.83 12.18 -1.59
N ASP A 458 22.11 12.78 -2.54
CA ASP A 458 22.62 13.03 -3.89
C ASP A 458 23.87 13.93 -3.86
N MET A 459 24.87 13.56 -4.67
CA MET A 459 26.18 14.22 -4.66
C MET A 459 26.23 15.49 -5.52
N TRP A 460 25.17 15.80 -6.28
CA TRP A 460 25.09 17.01 -7.12
C TRP A 460 24.59 18.20 -6.30
N ASN A 461 25.40 18.65 -5.34
CA ASN A 461 24.96 19.53 -4.26
C ASN A 461 25.49 20.98 -4.31
N ILE A 462 26.39 21.33 -5.25
CA ILE A 462 26.85 22.72 -5.41
C ILE A 462 26.03 23.45 -6.49
N ASN A 463 25.56 22.71 -7.50
CA ASN A 463 24.71 23.20 -8.58
C ASN A 463 23.46 23.95 -8.08
N THR A 464 23.16 25.08 -8.71
CA THR A 464 22.07 25.99 -8.28
C THR A 464 20.70 25.33 -8.34
N ASP A 465 20.34 24.64 -9.43
CA ASP A 465 19.03 23.99 -9.55
C ASP A 465 18.87 22.86 -8.50
N ALA A 466 19.95 22.10 -8.26
CA ALA A 466 19.94 21.07 -7.23
C ALA A 466 19.85 21.64 -5.80
N LYS A 467 20.50 22.78 -5.53
CA LYS A 467 20.36 23.52 -4.26
C LYS A 467 18.94 24.04 -4.05
N ASP A 468 18.34 24.63 -5.08
CA ASP A 468 16.96 25.11 -5.06
C ASP A 468 16.00 23.96 -4.72
N LEU A 469 16.17 22.81 -5.39
CA LEU A 469 15.41 21.60 -5.10
C LEU A 469 15.58 21.18 -3.63
N GLN A 470 16.82 21.08 -3.12
CA GLN A 470 17.05 20.68 -1.72
C GLN A 470 16.46 21.67 -0.72
N SER A 471 16.49 22.98 -1.02
CA SER A 471 15.87 24.03 -0.21
C SER A 471 14.33 23.90 -0.17
N ASN A 472 13.71 23.64 -1.32
CA ASN A 472 12.27 23.37 -1.42
C ASN A 472 11.90 22.15 -0.57
N LEU A 473 12.64 21.03 -0.73
CA LEU A 473 12.40 19.81 0.05
C LEU A 473 12.57 20.06 1.55
N LYS A 474 13.62 20.77 1.97
CA LYS A 474 13.84 21.11 3.39
C LYS A 474 12.64 21.84 3.98
N THR A 475 12.08 22.80 3.25
CA THR A 475 10.90 23.55 3.70
C THR A 475 9.66 22.65 3.81
N VAL A 476 9.41 21.82 2.79
CA VAL A 476 8.29 20.86 2.80
C VAL A 476 8.43 19.85 3.95
N PHE A 477 9.62 19.27 4.14
CA PHE A 477 9.86 18.31 5.23
C PHE A 477 9.81 18.97 6.62
N GLY A 478 10.15 20.25 6.75
CA GLY A 478 9.89 21.02 7.97
C GLY A 478 8.40 21.09 8.31
N LYS A 479 7.53 21.27 7.29
CA LYS A 479 6.08 21.20 7.48
C LYS A 479 5.62 19.80 7.86
N ILE A 480 6.11 18.76 7.18
CA ILE A 480 5.79 17.36 7.51
C ILE A 480 6.20 17.06 8.97
N LYS A 481 7.41 17.44 9.39
CA LYS A 481 7.86 17.26 10.78
C LYS A 481 6.90 17.89 11.79
N SER A 482 6.37 19.08 11.49
CA SER A 482 5.47 19.81 12.39
C SER A 482 4.16 19.05 12.69
N THR A 483 3.76 18.09 11.85
CA THR A 483 2.55 17.27 12.07
C THR A 483 2.82 15.99 12.86
N LEU A 484 4.09 15.67 13.17
CA LEU A 484 4.50 14.39 13.76
C LEU A 484 4.65 14.41 15.29
N ASN A 485 4.02 15.36 15.99
CA ASN A 485 3.91 15.42 17.46
C ASN A 485 5.23 15.12 18.21
N GLY A 486 6.31 15.81 17.86
CA GLY A 486 7.61 15.70 18.55
C GLY A 486 8.50 14.53 18.11
N LYS A 487 8.09 13.74 17.11
CA LYS A 487 9.01 12.78 16.47
C LYS A 487 10.06 13.51 15.62
N TYR A 488 11.26 12.93 15.53
CA TYR A 488 12.41 13.48 14.78
C TYR A 488 12.93 14.82 15.34
N ASN A 489 12.74 15.08 16.64
CA ASN A 489 13.24 16.30 17.30
C ASN A 489 14.78 16.36 17.31
N ASP A 490 15.42 15.21 17.38
CA ASP A 490 16.88 14.98 17.35
C ASP A 490 17.46 14.87 15.93
N ASP A 491 16.62 14.97 14.89
CA ASP A 491 17.09 14.94 13.50
C ASP A 491 17.85 16.23 13.15
N THR A 492 18.73 16.11 12.15
CA THR A 492 19.46 17.21 11.54
C THR A 492 18.52 18.30 11.00
N LEU A 493 19.03 19.53 10.85
CA LEU A 493 18.30 20.63 10.22
C LEU A 493 17.82 20.33 8.79
N ASP A 494 18.43 19.34 8.13
CA ASP A 494 18.06 18.90 6.78
C ASP A 494 17.10 17.70 6.79
N TYR A 495 16.63 17.29 7.97
CA TYR A 495 15.64 16.23 8.19
C TYR A 495 16.04 14.88 7.59
N LYS A 496 17.32 14.52 7.62
CA LYS A 496 17.84 13.33 6.91
C LYS A 496 17.21 12.02 7.38
N GLN A 497 16.89 11.87 8.67
CA GLN A 497 16.20 10.67 9.17
C GLN A 497 14.75 10.65 8.69
N LEU A 498 14.01 11.75 8.89
CA LEU A 498 12.63 11.88 8.44
C LEU A 498 12.49 11.65 6.92
N ARG A 499 13.38 12.22 6.11
CA ARG A 499 13.40 12.05 4.65
C ARG A 499 13.71 10.61 4.24
N SER A 500 14.59 9.92 4.97
CA SER A 500 14.90 8.50 4.74
C SER A 500 13.71 7.61 5.05
N ASP A 501 13.04 7.86 6.17
CA ASP A 501 11.86 7.11 6.58
C ASP A 501 10.66 7.42 5.66
N TRP A 502 10.48 8.67 5.24
CA TRP A 502 9.48 9.05 4.25
C TRP A 502 9.72 8.36 2.90
N TRP A 503 10.97 8.29 2.44
CA TRP A 503 11.29 7.53 1.23
C TRP A 503 10.95 6.05 1.42
N GLU A 504 11.29 5.42 2.54
CA GLU A 504 10.96 4.01 2.78
C GLU A 504 9.43 3.77 2.81
N ALA A 505 8.65 4.70 3.37
CA ALA A 505 7.19 4.63 3.39
C ALA A 505 6.54 4.82 2.01
N ASN A 506 7.24 5.41 1.03
CA ASN A 506 6.65 5.82 -0.25
C ASN A 506 7.33 5.22 -1.50
N ARG A 507 8.53 4.66 -1.36
CA ARG A 507 9.37 4.19 -2.49
C ARG A 507 8.69 3.16 -3.39
N HIS A 508 7.80 2.33 -2.85
CA HIS A 508 7.03 1.36 -3.63
C HIS A 508 6.06 2.07 -4.60
N GLN A 509 5.38 3.14 -4.15
CA GLN A 509 4.51 3.96 -5.00
C GLN A 509 5.31 4.66 -6.10
N VAL A 510 6.52 5.16 -5.77
CA VAL A 510 7.44 5.77 -6.74
C VAL A 510 7.86 4.76 -7.81
N TRP A 511 8.18 3.53 -7.42
CA TRP A 511 8.49 2.47 -8.37
C TRP A 511 7.29 2.10 -9.25
N ARG A 512 6.07 2.03 -8.70
CA ARG A 512 4.83 1.81 -9.48
C ARG A 512 4.64 2.89 -10.55
N ALA A 513 4.88 4.16 -10.23
CA ALA A 513 4.78 5.25 -11.19
C ALA A 513 5.81 5.12 -12.33
N MET A 514 7.04 4.66 -12.05
CA MET A 514 8.02 4.35 -13.10
C MET A 514 7.55 3.19 -14.00
N LYS A 515 6.97 2.14 -13.41
CA LYS A 515 6.42 0.99 -14.16
C LYS A 515 5.23 1.37 -15.07
N CYS A 516 4.50 2.45 -14.78
CA CYS A 516 3.45 2.92 -15.67
C CYS A 516 4.01 3.26 -17.06
N ALA A 517 5.19 3.90 -17.11
CA ALA A 517 5.85 4.26 -18.37
C ALA A 517 6.37 3.04 -19.15
N THR A 518 6.73 1.94 -18.46
CA THR A 518 7.19 0.71 -19.14
C THR A 518 6.04 -0.09 -19.72
N LYS A 519 4.86 -0.08 -19.08
CA LYS A 519 3.64 -0.77 -19.56
C LYS A 519 3.03 -0.15 -20.81
N GLU A 520 3.14 1.17 -20.97
CA GLU A 520 2.70 1.88 -22.18
C GLU A 520 3.54 1.53 -23.42
N ILE A 521 4.63 0.78 -23.23
CA ILE A 521 5.52 0.29 -24.27
C ILE A 521 5.29 -1.20 -24.38
N THR A 522 4.19 -1.57 -25.05
CA THR A 522 3.86 -2.95 -25.40
C THR A 522 5.10 -3.64 -25.99
N ASN A 523 5.61 -4.63 -25.23
CA ASN A 523 6.73 -5.58 -25.44
C ASN A 523 7.68 -5.73 -24.22
N MET A 524 7.36 -5.15 -23.05
CA MET A 524 8.12 -5.36 -21.78
C MET A 524 7.31 -6.13 -20.70
N ASN A 525 6.57 -7.17 -21.08
CA ASN A 525 5.97 -8.12 -20.12
C ASN A 525 6.80 -9.40 -20.04
#